data_AF-A0A956ZNP8-F1
#
_entry.id   AF-A0A956ZNP8-F1
#
_cell.length_a   1.000
_cell.length_b   1.000
_cell.length_c   1.000
_cell.angle_alpha   90.00
_cell.angle_beta   90.00
_cell.angle_gamma   90.00
#
_symmetry.space_group_name_H-M   'P 1'
#
loop_
_entity.id
_entity.type
_entity.pdbx_description
1 polymer ?
#
loop_
_entity_poly.entity_id
_entity_poly.type
_entity_poly.pdbx_seq_one_letter_code
_entity_poly.pdbx_strand_id
1 'polypeptide(L)'
;MTSRNASDHNLRHHRATLHLGSAFGSGSFGAFAETAARFFGTPTYLIGQSLVVVAWIIFNAVTGSFDPYPFILLNLAFSLQAAYAAPMILLAETRQADRDKHWSEADARHREELSETTLTLLQQNTDLTIEVQQLAARIAELTGEIHGRVVQAP
;
A
#
# COMPACT_ATOMS: atom_id res chain seq x y z
N MET A 1 36.27 8.65 25.39
CA MET A 1 35.45 7.50 24.95
C MET A 1 34.07 8.03 24.67
N THR A 2 33.88 8.45 23.43
CA THR A 2 32.99 9.56 23.07
C THR A 2 31.88 9.02 22.18
N SER A 3 30.64 9.17 22.66
CA SER A 3 29.41 9.33 21.88
C SER A 3 29.29 8.50 20.59
N ARG A 4 28.94 7.22 20.72
CA ARG A 4 28.49 6.40 19.58
C ARG A 4 27.02 6.67 19.29
N ASN A 5 26.80 7.73 18.52
CA ASN A 5 25.83 7.82 17.43
C ASN A 5 24.35 7.43 17.71
N ALA A 6 23.60 8.30 18.40
CA ALA A 6 22.14 8.25 18.44
C ALA A 6 21.48 8.62 17.08
N SER A 7 22.26 9.12 16.12
CA SER A 7 21.79 9.49 14.78
C SER A 7 21.61 8.32 13.81
N ASP A 8 22.08 7.11 14.11
CA ASP A 8 21.89 5.93 13.23
C ASP A 8 20.47 5.35 13.28
N HIS A 9 19.68 5.62 14.33
CA HIS A 9 18.36 4.99 14.50
C HIS A 9 17.30 5.56 13.55
N ASN A 10 17.45 6.83 13.14
CA ASN A 10 16.46 7.55 12.32
C ASN A 10 16.48 7.16 10.83
N LEU A 11 17.46 6.35 10.38
CA LEU A 11 17.64 6.01 8.96
C LEU A 11 17.08 4.64 8.56
N ARG A 12 16.49 3.88 9.49
CA ARG A 12 15.92 2.55 9.18
C ARG A 12 14.65 2.61 8.32
N HIS A 13 13.85 3.68 8.44
CA HIS A 13 12.54 3.77 7.78
C HIS A 13 12.56 4.34 6.35
N HIS A 14 13.71 4.78 5.84
CA HIS A 14 13.82 5.33 4.47
C HIS A 14 14.41 4.36 3.45
N ARG A 15 14.86 3.17 3.85
CA ARG A 15 15.43 2.18 2.90
C ARG A 15 14.38 1.31 2.21
N ALA A 16 13.12 1.35 2.66
CA ALA A 16 12.06 0.44 2.22
C ALA A 16 11.32 0.86 0.95
N THR A 17 11.65 2.00 0.32
CA THR A 17 10.96 2.45 -0.91
C THR A 17 11.55 1.91 -2.21
N LEU A 18 12.69 1.20 -2.15
CA LEU A 18 13.35 0.63 -3.33
C LEU A 18 12.73 -0.69 -3.84
N HIS A 19 11.78 -1.27 -3.10
CA HIS A 19 11.05 -2.47 -3.51
C HIS A 19 9.68 -2.20 -4.14
N LEU A 20 9.39 -0.95 -4.54
CA LEU A 20 8.32 -0.70 -5.51
C LEU A 20 8.74 -1.30 -6.87
N GLY A 21 8.67 -2.62 -6.98
CA GLY A 21 8.42 -3.24 -8.26
C GLY A 21 7.20 -2.56 -8.87
N SER A 22 7.22 -2.38 -10.20
CA SER A 22 6.07 -1.89 -10.96
C SER A 22 4.76 -2.36 -10.33
N ALA A 23 3.74 -1.48 -10.26
CA ALA A 23 2.41 -1.83 -9.74
C ALA A 23 1.82 -3.11 -10.37
N PHE A 24 2.38 -3.55 -11.52
CA PHE A 24 2.01 -4.73 -12.27
C PHE A 24 3.06 -5.88 -12.27
N GLY A 25 4.19 -5.74 -11.57
CA GLY A 25 5.25 -6.76 -11.45
C GLY A 25 6.33 -6.69 -12.53
N SER A 26 7.43 -7.43 -12.35
CA SER A 26 8.63 -7.40 -13.22
C SER A 26 8.60 -8.37 -14.42
N GLY A 27 7.50 -9.08 -14.64
CA GLY A 27 7.33 -10.00 -15.77
C GLY A 27 6.84 -9.31 -17.05
N SER A 28 6.84 -10.04 -18.17
CA SER A 28 6.31 -9.56 -19.47
C SER A 28 4.87 -9.04 -19.40
N PHE A 29 4.04 -9.67 -18.57
CA PHE A 29 2.67 -9.24 -18.30
C PHE A 29 2.60 -7.93 -17.50
N GLY A 30 3.55 -7.69 -16.59
CA GLY A 30 3.57 -6.46 -15.79
C GLY A 30 3.89 -5.24 -16.64
N ALA A 31 4.90 -5.35 -17.50
CA ALA A 31 5.22 -4.32 -18.49
C ALA A 31 4.06 -4.07 -19.48
N PHE A 32 3.36 -5.14 -19.89
CA PHE A 32 2.17 -5.02 -20.73
C PHE A 32 1.03 -4.31 -19.99
N ALA A 33 0.72 -4.70 -18.76
CA ALA A 33 -0.35 -4.09 -17.97
C ALA A 33 -0.04 -2.62 -17.64
N GLU A 34 1.21 -2.26 -17.37
CA GLU A 34 1.62 -0.86 -17.17
C GLU A 34 1.51 -0.02 -18.45
N THR A 35 1.80 -0.62 -19.60
CA THR A 35 1.63 0.03 -20.90
C THR A 35 0.14 0.17 -21.25
N ALA A 36 -0.64 -0.88 -21.02
CA ALA A 36 -2.09 -0.90 -21.22
C ALA A 36 -2.79 0.12 -20.30
N ALA A 37 -2.41 0.18 -19.02
CA ALA A 37 -2.95 1.17 -18.07
C ALA A 37 -2.67 2.60 -18.53
N ARG A 38 -1.45 2.89 -18.99
CA ARG A 38 -1.11 4.20 -19.58
C ARG A 38 -1.88 4.48 -20.87
N PHE A 39 -2.10 3.45 -21.68
CA PHE A 39 -2.80 3.57 -22.96
C PHE A 39 -4.31 3.82 -22.78
N PHE A 40 -5.00 3.00 -21.98
CA PHE A 40 -6.44 3.14 -21.70
C PHE A 40 -6.78 4.30 -20.77
N GLY A 41 -5.83 4.74 -19.92
CA GLY A 41 -6.02 5.88 -19.02
C GLY A 41 -5.92 7.26 -19.69
N THR A 42 -5.55 7.32 -20.97
CA THR A 42 -5.38 8.58 -21.71
C THR A 42 -6.64 8.90 -22.53
N PRO A 43 -7.18 10.13 -22.48
CA PRO A 43 -8.36 10.52 -23.29
C PRO A 43 -8.15 10.37 -24.81
N THR A 44 -6.90 10.35 -25.26
CA THR A 44 -6.50 10.08 -26.64
C THR A 44 -6.98 8.73 -27.17
N TYR A 45 -7.08 7.70 -26.32
CA TYR A 45 -7.58 6.37 -26.75
C TYR A 45 -9.03 6.44 -27.22
N LEU A 46 -9.90 7.08 -26.43
CA LEU A 46 -11.33 7.21 -26.74
C LEU A 46 -11.56 8.02 -28.02
N ILE A 47 -10.76 9.07 -28.23
CA ILE A 47 -10.80 9.88 -29.45
C ILE A 47 -10.38 9.03 -30.65
N GLY A 48 -9.26 8.31 -30.56
CA GLY A 48 -8.78 7.43 -31.63
C GLY A 48 -9.80 6.33 -31.99
N GLN A 49 -10.37 5.67 -30.98
CA GLN A 49 -11.40 4.64 -31.17
C GLN A 49 -12.65 5.21 -31.87
N SER A 50 -13.09 6.41 -31.46
CA SER A 50 -14.24 7.07 -32.06
C SER A 50 -13.97 7.46 -33.53
N LEU A 51 -12.76 7.91 -33.85
CA LEU A 51 -12.36 8.19 -35.23
C LEU A 51 -12.37 6.94 -36.10
N VAL A 52 -11.94 5.79 -35.58
CA VAL A 52 -12.01 4.51 -36.31
C VAL A 52 -13.46 4.14 -36.63
N VAL A 53 -14.38 4.28 -35.67
CA VAL A 53 -15.80 4.01 -35.88
C VAL A 53 -16.41 4.96 -36.92
N VAL A 54 -16.13 6.26 -36.81
CA VAL A 54 -16.62 7.26 -37.77
C VAL A 54 -16.06 7.00 -39.17
N ALA A 55 -14.77 6.68 -39.29
CA ALA A 55 -14.14 6.33 -40.56
C ALA A 55 -14.77 5.09 -41.19
N TRP A 56 -15.10 4.07 -40.39
CA TRP A 56 -15.80 2.87 -40.87
C TRP A 56 -17.19 3.19 -41.42
N ILE A 57 -17.96 4.02 -40.71
CA ILE A 57 -19.29 4.46 -41.14
C ILE A 57 -19.19 5.22 -42.47
N ILE A 58 -18.23 6.14 -42.61
CA ILE A 58 -18.00 6.90 -43.84
C ILE A 58 -17.59 5.97 -44.99
N PHE A 59 -16.65 5.05 -44.75
CA PHE A 59 -16.20 4.08 -45.75
C PHE A 59 -17.36 3.21 -46.25
N ASN A 60 -18.22 2.76 -45.35
CA ASN A 60 -19.41 1.98 -45.70
C ASN A 60 -20.43 2.82 -46.48
N ALA A 61 -20.61 4.09 -46.14
CA ALA A 61 -21.49 5.01 -46.87
C ALA A 61 -21.01 5.25 -48.32
N VAL A 62 -19.69 5.25 -48.56
CA VAL A 62 -19.11 5.42 -49.91
C VAL A 62 -19.17 4.13 -50.74
N THR A 63 -18.98 2.97 -50.10
CA THR A 63 -18.95 1.67 -50.81
C THR A 63 -20.34 1.02 -50.96
N GLY A 64 -21.33 1.42 -50.17
CA GLY A 64 -22.75 1.08 -50.33
C GLY A 64 -23.15 -0.36 -49.96
N SER A 65 -22.21 -1.30 -49.85
CA SER A 65 -22.52 -2.73 -49.75
C SER A 65 -21.63 -3.54 -48.79
N PHE A 66 -20.63 -2.94 -48.14
CA PHE A 66 -19.65 -3.70 -47.35
C PHE A 66 -20.22 -4.14 -45.99
N ASP A 67 -21.01 -3.30 -45.33
CA ASP A 67 -21.66 -3.55 -44.03
C ASP A 67 -22.99 -2.78 -43.88
N PRO A 68 -24.09 -3.21 -44.54
CA PRO A 68 -25.38 -2.54 -44.46
C PRO A 68 -25.93 -2.44 -43.04
N TYR A 69 -26.74 -1.41 -42.75
CA TYR A 69 -27.39 -1.25 -41.45
C TYR A 69 -28.14 -2.54 -41.06
N PRO A 70 -27.83 -3.19 -39.92
CA PRO A 70 -27.30 -2.63 -38.66
C PRO A 70 -25.80 -2.87 -38.35
N PHE A 71 -24.90 -2.83 -39.36
CA PHE A 71 -23.44 -2.97 -39.19
C PHE A 71 -22.99 -4.27 -38.49
N ILE A 72 -23.29 -5.42 -39.09
CA ILE A 72 -23.03 -6.74 -38.50
C ILE A 72 -21.54 -7.00 -38.28
N LEU A 73 -20.68 -6.54 -39.19
CA LEU A 73 -19.24 -6.78 -39.10
C LEU A 73 -18.60 -5.95 -38.00
N LEU A 74 -18.97 -4.67 -37.90
CA LEU A 74 -18.52 -3.80 -36.82
C LEU A 74 -18.97 -4.36 -35.46
N ASN A 75 -20.22 -4.80 -35.35
CA ASN A 75 -20.72 -5.39 -34.13
C ASN A 75 -20.00 -6.70 -33.76
N LEU A 76 -19.69 -7.55 -34.76
CA LEU A 76 -18.92 -8.77 -34.55
C LEU A 76 -17.50 -8.46 -34.06
N ALA A 77 -16.86 -7.44 -34.63
CA ALA A 77 -15.53 -7.00 -34.21
C ALA A 77 -15.52 -6.51 -32.76
N PHE A 78 -16.50 -5.69 -32.36
CA PHE A 78 -16.65 -5.25 -30.97
C PHE A 78 -16.95 -6.41 -30.01
N SER A 79 -17.78 -7.37 -30.45
CA SER A 79 -18.09 -8.56 -29.66
C SER A 79 -16.84 -9.40 -29.43
N LEU A 80 -16.02 -9.59 -30.47
CA LEU A 80 -14.74 -10.29 -30.37
C LEU A 80 -13.74 -9.52 -29.49
N GLN A 81 -13.68 -8.20 -29.63
CA GLN A 81 -12.83 -7.33 -28.80
C GLN A 81 -13.16 -7.51 -27.31
N ALA A 82 -14.45 -7.50 -26.96
CA ALA A 82 -14.91 -7.75 -25.59
C ALA A 82 -14.59 -9.18 -25.13
N ALA A 83 -14.81 -10.18 -26.00
CA ALA A 83 -14.56 -11.58 -25.68
C ALA A 83 -13.07 -11.87 -25.41
N TYR A 84 -12.14 -11.23 -26.11
CA TYR A 84 -10.70 -11.35 -25.84
C TYR A 84 -10.24 -10.52 -24.65
N ALA A 85 -10.90 -9.40 -24.36
CA ALA A 85 -10.60 -8.60 -23.18
C ALA A 85 -10.88 -9.36 -21.88
N ALA A 86 -11.99 -10.10 -21.81
CA ALA A 86 -12.39 -10.85 -20.61
C ALA A 86 -11.31 -11.77 -20.00
N PRO A 87 -10.68 -12.71 -20.75
CA PRO A 87 -9.62 -13.55 -20.21
C PRO A 87 -8.37 -12.73 -19.83
N MET A 88 -8.02 -11.70 -20.60
CA MET A 88 -6.89 -10.83 -20.28
C MET A 88 -7.10 -10.07 -18.97
N ILE A 89 -8.32 -9.60 -18.72
CA ILE A 89 -8.72 -8.96 -17.47
C ILE A 89 -8.67 -9.97 -16.31
N LEU A 90 -9.18 -11.19 -16.51
CA LEU A 90 -9.14 -12.23 -15.48
C LEU A 90 -7.70 -12.63 -15.09
N LEU A 91 -6.80 -12.76 -16.07
CA LEU A 91 -5.37 -12.97 -15.79
C LEU A 91 -4.73 -11.77 -15.07
N ALA A 92 -5.18 -10.55 -15.36
CA ALA A 92 -4.74 -9.36 -14.64
C ALA A 92 -5.21 -9.36 -13.20
N GLU A 93 -6.49 -9.67 -12.99
CA GLU A 93 -7.17 -9.66 -11.69
C GLU A 93 -6.61 -10.75 -10.78
N THR A 94 -6.47 -11.99 -11.25
CA THR A 94 -5.87 -13.08 -10.46
C THR A 94 -4.47 -12.72 -9.94
N ARG A 95 -3.63 -12.11 -10.77
CA ARG A 95 -2.30 -11.65 -10.35
C ARG A 95 -2.34 -10.45 -9.42
N GLN A 96 -3.32 -9.55 -9.59
CA GLN A 96 -3.53 -8.45 -8.65
C GLN A 96 -3.96 -8.98 -7.29
N ALA A 97 -4.93 -9.90 -7.25
CA ALA A 97 -5.42 -10.54 -6.03
C ALA A 97 -4.32 -11.29 -5.26
N ASP A 98 -3.45 -12.03 -5.96
CA ASP A 98 -2.30 -12.69 -5.32
C ASP A 98 -1.34 -11.69 -4.66
N ARG A 99 -1.08 -10.55 -5.32
CA ARG A 99 -0.25 -9.48 -4.73
C ARG A 99 -0.94 -8.83 -3.55
N ASP A 100 -2.20 -8.48 -3.69
CA ASP A 100 -2.99 -7.82 -2.65
C ASP A 100 -3.08 -8.70 -1.40
N LYS A 101 -3.17 -10.02 -1.59
CA LYS A 101 -3.07 -10.99 -0.49
C LYS A 101 -1.71 -10.93 0.21
N HIS A 102 -0.60 -10.96 -0.52
CA HIS A 102 0.73 -10.86 0.07
C HIS A 102 0.95 -9.53 0.81
N TRP A 103 0.47 -8.42 0.25
CA TRP A 103 0.51 -7.11 0.90
C TRP A 103 -0.32 -7.08 2.17
N SER A 104 -1.54 -7.64 2.13
CA SER A 104 -2.42 -7.76 3.29
C SER A 104 -1.79 -8.60 4.41
N GLU A 105 -1.19 -9.75 4.06
CA GLU A 105 -0.49 -10.60 5.04
C GLU A 105 0.73 -9.90 5.67
N ALA A 106 1.51 -9.17 4.87
CA ALA A 106 2.66 -8.41 5.38
C ALA A 106 2.22 -7.26 6.30
N ASP A 107 1.17 -6.52 5.93
CA ASP A 107 0.60 -5.46 6.76
C ASP A 107 0.03 -6.01 8.07
N ALA A 108 -0.67 -7.14 8.02
CA ALA A 108 -1.18 -7.81 9.22
C ALA A 108 -0.05 -8.19 10.20
N ARG A 109 1.03 -8.81 9.70
CA ARG A 109 2.21 -9.14 10.52
C ARG A 109 2.87 -7.89 11.10
N HIS A 110 3.02 -6.85 10.29
CA HIS A 110 3.63 -5.61 10.77
C HIS A 110 2.80 -4.94 11.88
N ARG A 111 1.47 -4.97 11.77
CA ARG A 111 0.57 -4.50 12.83
C ARG A 111 0.67 -5.33 14.11
N GLU A 112 0.83 -6.65 13.99
CA GLU A 112 1.03 -7.54 15.13
C GLU A 112 2.35 -7.21 15.86
N GLU A 113 3.46 -7.11 15.12
CA GLU A 113 4.77 -6.72 15.67
C GLU A 113 4.73 -5.33 16.36
N LEU A 114 4.03 -4.38 15.73
CA LEU A 114 3.86 -3.03 16.30
C LEU A 114 3.04 -3.08 17.60
N SER A 115 1.98 -3.90 17.63
CA SER A 115 1.16 -4.12 18.82
C SER A 115 1.99 -4.72 19.96
N GLU A 116 2.75 -5.78 19.70
CA GLU A 116 3.64 -6.42 20.69
C GLU A 116 4.69 -5.44 21.24
N THR A 117 5.31 -4.64 20.35
CA THR A 117 6.26 -3.60 20.74
C THR A 117 5.60 -2.56 21.63
N THR A 118 4.39 -2.12 21.27
CA THR A 118 3.63 -1.15 22.05
C THR A 118 3.28 -1.69 23.44
N LEU A 119 2.84 -2.95 23.54
CA LEU A 119 2.56 -3.60 24.82
C LEU A 119 3.81 -3.69 25.70
N THR A 120 4.95 -4.05 25.11
CA THR A 120 6.24 -4.11 25.82
C THR A 120 6.63 -2.74 26.39
N LEU A 121 6.49 -1.67 25.59
CA LEU A 121 6.78 -0.31 26.05
C LEU A 121 5.83 0.15 27.16
N LEU A 122 4.55 -0.21 27.09
CA LEU A 122 3.57 0.10 28.13
C LEU A 122 3.88 -0.63 29.45
N GLN A 123 4.30 -1.90 29.38
CA GLN A 123 4.74 -2.66 30.55
C GLN A 123 5.96 -2.00 31.19
N GLN A 124 6.99 -1.66 30.41
CA GLN A 124 8.17 -0.96 30.91
C GLN A 124 7.83 0.38 31.57
N ASN A 125 6.89 1.15 31.00
CA ASN A 125 6.46 2.41 31.58
C ASN A 125 5.73 2.22 32.92
N THR A 126 4.92 1.16 33.02
CA THR A 126 4.24 0.77 34.25
C THR A 126 5.23 0.37 35.34
N ASP A 127 6.23 -0.45 34.99
CA ASP A 127 7.28 -0.89 35.93
C ASP A 127 8.09 0.29 36.46
N LEU A 128 8.51 1.20 35.57
CA LEU A 128 9.19 2.44 35.97
C LEU A 128 8.33 3.31 36.89
N THR A 129 7.03 3.39 36.62
CA THR A 129 6.09 4.14 37.46
C THR A 129 5.99 3.54 38.86
N ILE A 130 5.96 2.21 38.96
CA ILE A 130 5.96 1.50 40.25
C ILE A 130 7.27 1.75 41.01
N GLU A 131 8.42 1.68 40.32
CA GLU A 131 9.73 1.95 40.93
C GLU A 131 9.80 3.38 41.49
N VAL A 132 9.34 4.37 40.73
CA VAL A 132 9.27 5.77 41.19
C VAL A 132 8.38 5.91 42.42
N GLN A 133 7.21 5.25 42.46
CA GLN A 133 6.35 5.28 43.64
C GLN A 133 7.01 4.65 44.88
N GLN A 134 7.73 3.54 44.71
CA GLN A 134 8.45 2.89 45.81
C GLN A 134 9.58 3.77 46.35
N LEU A 135 10.36 4.39 45.45
CA LEU A 135 11.41 5.33 45.85
C LEU A 135 10.83 6.54 46.59
N ALA A 136 9.74 7.10 46.10
CA ALA A 136 9.06 8.23 46.75
C ALA A 136 8.56 7.84 48.15
N ALA A 137 7.95 6.66 48.30
CA ALA A 137 7.51 6.15 49.61
C ALA A 137 8.67 5.99 50.59
N ARG A 138 9.81 5.45 50.12
CA ARG A 138 11.00 5.24 50.95
C ARG A 138 11.68 6.54 51.37
N ILE A 139 11.72 7.55 50.48
CA ILE A 139 12.20 8.89 50.83
C ILE A 139 11.30 9.53 51.88
N ALA A 140 9.97 9.40 51.74
CA ALA A 140 9.03 9.94 52.72
C ALA A 140 9.21 9.31 54.10
N GLU A 141 9.39 7.98 54.16
CA GLU A 141 9.70 7.24 55.39
C GLU A 141 11.01 7.72 56.04
N LEU A 142 12.11 7.74 55.28
CA LEU A 142 13.42 8.21 55.77
C LEU A 142 13.37 9.66 56.26
N THR A 143 12.63 10.52 55.56
CA THR A 143 12.45 11.93 55.97
C THR A 143 11.68 12.02 57.28
N GLY A 144 10.64 11.18 57.47
CA GLY A 144 9.90 11.06 58.72
C GLY A 144 10.78 10.59 59.88
N GLU A 145 11.61 9.57 59.68
CA GLU A 145 12.56 9.09 60.69
C GLU A 145 13.58 10.15 61.10
N ILE A 146 14.16 10.85 60.12
CA ILE A 146 15.12 11.94 60.36
C ILE A 146 14.43 13.06 61.14
N HIS A 147 13.24 13.49 60.72
CA HIS A 147 12.50 14.54 61.42
C HIS A 147 12.19 14.14 62.87
N GLY A 148 11.76 12.90 63.11
CA GLY A 148 11.53 12.35 64.44
C GLY A 148 12.78 12.36 65.32
N ARG A 149 13.94 11.99 64.76
CA ARG A 149 15.22 12.02 65.50
C ARG A 149 15.73 13.43 65.77
N VAL A 150 15.52 14.37 64.86
CA VAL A 150 15.92 15.77 65.05
C VAL A 150 15.07 16.45 66.12
N VAL A 151 13.77 16.16 66.19
CA VAL A 151 12.87 16.72 67.21
C VAL A 151 13.14 16.13 68.62
N GLN A 152 13.67 14.91 68.70
CA GLN A 152 14.03 14.26 69.98
C GLN A 152 15.47 14.55 70.45
N ALA A 153 16.27 15.28 69.67
CA ALA A 153 17.59 15.72 70.10
C ALA A 153 17.45 16.93 71.05
N PRO A 154 17.89 16.83 72.32
CA PRO A 154 17.75 17.89 73.34
C PRO A 154 18.64 19.10 73.09
#